data_AF-A0AAU9Y5P3-F1
#
_entry.id   AF-A0AAU9Y5P3-F1
#
_cell.length_a   1.000
_cell.length_b   1.000
_cell.length_c   1.000
_cell.angle_alpha   90.00
_cell.angle_beta   90.00
_cell.angle_gamma   90.00
#
_symmetry.space_group_name_H-M   'P 1'
#
loop_
_entity.id
_entity.type
_entity.pdbx_description
1 polymer ?
#
loop_
_entity_poly.entity_id
_entity_poly.type
_entity_poly.pdbx_seq_one_letter_code
_entity_poly.pdbx_strand_id
1 'polypeptide(L)'
;HFYRDIDSNPLGPTLPSDMFAGFSKMDILSMRGCHLEDIENGTFRAMKNLTDLDLSFNKLAHIHKGTVEGLTDQLTNLYLDGNELETISDGTFKQFKILQRW
;
A
#
# COMPACT_ATOMS: atom_id res chain seq x y z
N HIS A 1 -2.92 18.41 -4.69
CA HIS A 1 -3.09 17.02 -5.12
C HIS A 1 -1.77 16.52 -5.64
N PHE A 2 -1.04 15.80 -4.81
CA PHE A 2 0.19 15.09 -5.21
C PHE A 2 -0.20 13.64 -5.52
N TYR A 3 -0.34 13.37 -6.81
CA TYR A 3 -0.71 12.06 -7.36
C TYR A 3 0.51 11.44 -8.05
N ARG A 4 0.78 10.16 -7.78
CA ARG A 4 1.81 9.39 -8.48
C ARG A 4 1.21 8.07 -8.97
N ASP A 5 1.24 7.92 -10.28
CA ASP A 5 0.97 6.67 -10.99
C ASP A 5 2.31 6.08 -11.43
N ILE A 6 2.60 4.87 -11.00
CA ILE A 6 3.74 4.07 -11.46
C ILE A 6 3.28 2.69 -11.95
N ASP A 7 2.01 2.57 -12.32
CA ASP A 7 1.35 1.34 -12.74
C ASP A 7 2.09 0.64 -13.87
N SER A 8 1.95 -0.69 -13.92
CA SER A 8 2.48 -1.56 -15.00
C SER A 8 4.00 -1.47 -15.21
N ASN A 9 4.75 -0.91 -14.26
CA ASN A 9 6.20 -1.02 -14.22
C ASN A 9 6.58 -2.20 -13.31
N PRO A 10 7.50 -3.09 -13.71
CA PRO A 10 7.94 -4.18 -12.85
C PRO A 10 8.77 -3.63 -11.69
N LEU A 11 8.08 -3.31 -10.59
CA LEU A 11 8.68 -2.92 -9.30
C LEU A 11 8.93 -4.14 -8.41
N GLY A 12 8.28 -5.27 -8.72
CA GLY A 12 8.44 -6.52 -8.01
C GLY A 12 9.80 -7.19 -8.18
N PRO A 13 10.05 -8.27 -7.42
CA PRO A 13 9.06 -8.96 -6.59
C PRO A 13 8.77 -8.27 -5.26
N THR A 14 9.71 -7.49 -4.72
CA THR A 14 9.60 -6.91 -3.37
C THR A 14 9.75 -5.40 -3.40
N LEU A 15 8.83 -4.69 -2.73
CA LEU A 15 8.92 -3.25 -2.55
C LEU A 15 9.75 -2.92 -1.30
N PRO A 16 10.92 -2.26 -1.41
CA PRO A 16 11.81 -2.01 -0.29
C PRO A 16 11.32 -0.85 0.59
N SER A 17 11.66 -0.93 1.87
CA SER A 17 11.16 -0.03 2.91
C SER A 17 11.54 1.46 2.76
N ASP A 18 12.57 1.77 1.97
CA ASP A 18 13.09 3.12 1.74
C ASP A 18 12.66 3.74 0.40
N MET A 19 11.95 2.97 -0.45
CA MET A 19 11.51 3.39 -1.80
C MET A 19 10.81 4.75 -1.79
N PHE A 20 10.14 5.07 -0.68
CA PHE A 20 9.33 6.27 -0.56
C PHE A 20 9.77 7.30 0.46
N ALA A 21 11.02 7.27 0.92
CA ALA A 21 11.53 8.14 1.99
C ALA A 21 11.33 9.67 1.75
N GLY A 22 11.09 10.11 0.51
CA GLY A 22 10.84 11.51 0.15
C GLY A 22 9.38 11.91 -0.13
N PHE A 23 8.40 11.00 -0.07
CA PHE A 23 7.01 11.25 -0.54
C PHE A 23 6.02 11.61 0.57
N SER A 24 6.44 12.44 1.53
CA SER A 24 5.60 12.78 2.68
C SER A 24 4.34 13.58 2.36
N LYS A 25 4.31 14.26 1.21
CA LYS A 25 3.18 15.06 0.74
C LYS A 25 2.23 14.30 -0.19
N MET A 26 2.46 13.02 -0.45
CA MET A 26 1.67 12.26 -1.40
C MET A 26 0.28 11.97 -0.85
N ASP A 27 -0.75 12.29 -1.63
CA ASP A 27 -2.15 12.07 -1.27
C ASP A 27 -2.62 10.72 -1.84
N ILE A 28 -2.20 10.40 -3.06
CA ILE A 28 -2.66 9.22 -3.80
C ILE A 28 -1.45 8.51 -4.43
N LEU A 29 -1.39 7.19 -4.25
CA LEU A 29 -0.38 6.31 -4.83
C LEU A 29 -1.06 5.13 -5.52
N SER A 30 -0.76 4.94 -6.81
CA SER A 30 -1.15 3.75 -7.57
C SER A 30 0.08 2.96 -7.97
N MET A 31 0.06 1.65 -7.67
CA MET A 31 1.08 0.67 -8.05
C MET A 31 0.38 -0.58 -8.61
N ARG A 32 -0.62 -0.36 -9.46
CA ARG A 32 -1.43 -1.43 -10.02
C ARG A 32 -0.64 -2.19 -11.08
N GLY A 33 -0.71 -3.53 -11.06
CA GLY A 33 -0.07 -4.33 -12.10
C GLY A 33 1.46 -4.30 -12.07
N CYS A 34 2.09 -4.00 -10.93
CA CYS A 34 3.54 -3.86 -10.79
C CYS A 34 4.27 -5.18 -10.47
N HIS A 35 3.56 -6.31 -10.51
CA HIS A 35 4.04 -7.66 -10.18
C HIS A 35 4.63 -7.76 -8.75
N LEU A 36 4.10 -7.00 -7.79
CA LEU A 36 4.53 -7.09 -6.39
C LEU A 36 4.09 -8.42 -5.79
N GLU A 37 5.03 -9.15 -5.21
CA GLU A 37 4.82 -10.38 -4.45
C GLU A 37 4.91 -10.13 -2.94
N ASP A 38 5.75 -9.17 -2.54
CA ASP A 38 5.93 -8.76 -1.14
C ASP A 38 6.14 -7.24 -0.98
N ILE A 39 5.83 -6.71 0.20
CA ILE A 39 6.05 -5.32 0.61
C ILE A 39 6.73 -5.33 1.96
N GLU A 40 7.96 -4.79 2.03
CA GLU A 40 8.70 -4.73 3.28
C GLU A 40 7.97 -3.90 4.35
N ASN A 41 8.22 -4.27 5.61
CA ASN A 41 7.65 -3.56 6.74
C ASN A 41 8.01 -2.07 6.72
N GLY A 42 7.00 -1.23 6.84
CA GLY A 42 7.19 0.21 6.94
C GLY A 42 7.54 0.90 5.62
N THR A 43 7.35 0.25 4.47
CA THR A 43 7.49 0.87 3.13
C THR A 43 6.72 2.18 2.99
N PHE A 44 5.58 2.31 3.65
CA PHE A 44 4.75 3.52 3.60
C PHE A 44 5.00 4.51 4.75
N ARG A 45 6.03 4.31 5.59
CA ARG A 45 6.26 5.11 6.81
C ARG A 45 6.38 6.61 6.55
N ALA A 46 6.92 7.01 5.41
CA ALA A 46 7.07 8.42 5.04
C ALA A 46 5.76 9.07 4.58
N MET A 47 4.77 8.31 4.09
CA MET A 47 3.57 8.83 3.40
C MET A 47 2.44 9.20 4.37
N LYS A 48 2.67 10.20 5.23
CA LYS A 48 1.71 10.56 6.29
C LYS A 48 0.37 11.13 5.80
N ASN A 49 0.34 11.63 4.58
CA ASN A 49 -0.82 12.26 3.96
C ASN A 49 -1.60 11.33 3.01
N LEU A 50 -1.19 10.06 2.88
CA LEU A 50 -1.82 9.16 1.92
C LEU A 50 -3.28 8.87 2.28
N THR A 51 -4.18 9.17 1.36
CA THR A 51 -5.62 8.91 1.46
C THR A 51 -6.03 7.71 0.61
N ASP A 52 -5.31 7.46 -0.48
CA ASP A 52 -5.64 6.43 -1.47
C ASP A 52 -4.40 5.63 -1.85
N LEU A 53 -4.48 4.30 -1.68
CA LEU A 53 -3.44 3.35 -2.05
C LEU A 53 -4.02 2.25 -2.92
N ASP A 54 -3.60 2.21 -4.19
CA ASP A 54 -3.96 1.15 -5.12
C ASP A 54 -2.81 0.14 -5.27
N LEU A 55 -3.03 -1.07 -4.75
CA LEU A 55 -2.15 -2.24 -4.87
C LEU A 55 -2.82 -3.35 -5.71
N SER A 56 -3.89 -3.05 -6.42
CA SER A 56 -4.66 -4.02 -7.18
C SER A 56 -3.86 -4.65 -8.32
N PHE A 57 -4.25 -5.84 -8.74
CA PHE A 57 -3.64 -6.60 -9.83
C PHE A 57 -2.13 -6.85 -9.65
N ASN A 58 -1.67 -6.98 -8.41
CA ASN A 58 -0.35 -7.51 -8.08
C ASN A 58 -0.45 -9.01 -7.75
N LYS A 59 0.58 -9.58 -7.13
CA LYS A 59 0.68 -11.00 -6.75
C LYS A 59 0.89 -11.16 -5.24
N LEU A 60 0.39 -10.21 -4.45
CA LEU A 60 0.56 -10.26 -3.00
C LEU A 60 -0.20 -11.46 -2.44
N ALA A 61 0.48 -12.28 -1.65
CA ALA A 61 -0.13 -13.43 -0.97
C ALA A 61 -0.54 -13.09 0.47
N HIS A 62 0.14 -12.15 1.11
CA HIS A 62 -0.03 -11.85 2.53
C HIS A 62 -0.08 -10.34 2.76
N ILE A 63 -1.03 -9.90 3.59
CA ILE A 63 -1.04 -8.55 4.17
C ILE A 63 -0.97 -8.66 5.68
N HIS A 64 0.02 -8.01 6.29
CA HIS A 64 0.18 -7.95 7.74
C HIS A 64 0.31 -6.51 8.23
N LYS A 65 0.27 -6.33 9.55
CA LYS A 65 0.41 -5.00 10.19
C LYS A 65 1.64 -4.23 9.71
N GLY A 66 2.73 -4.95 9.46
CA GLY A 66 3.96 -4.37 8.92
C GLY A 66 3.84 -3.83 7.48
N THR A 67 3.03 -4.47 6.62
CA THR A 67 2.77 -4.03 5.23
C THR A 67 2.20 -2.61 5.20
N VAL A 68 1.27 -2.31 6.11
CA VAL A 68 0.59 -1.01 6.21
C VAL A 68 1.21 -0.09 7.27
N GLU A 69 2.39 -0.44 7.77
CA GLU A 69 3.00 0.28 8.88
C GLU A 69 3.35 1.72 8.48
N GLY A 70 2.90 2.66 9.32
CA GLY A 70 3.20 4.08 9.19
C GLY A 70 2.25 4.86 8.29
N LEU A 71 1.34 4.19 7.58
CA LEU A 71 0.11 4.82 7.07
C LEU A 71 -0.71 5.34 8.25
N THR A 72 -1.37 6.47 8.06
CA THR A 72 -2.13 7.17 9.11
C THR A 72 -3.61 6.84 9.01
N ASP A 73 -4.40 7.29 9.99
CA ASP A 73 -5.86 7.17 9.96
C ASP A 73 -6.54 8.08 8.93
N GLN A 74 -5.77 8.74 8.05
CA GLN A 74 -6.27 9.47 6.88
C GLN A 74 -6.53 8.56 5.67
N LEU A 75 -6.01 7.32 5.68
CA LEU A 75 -6.25 6.37 4.60
C LEU A 75 -7.75 6.05 4.51
N THR A 76 -8.33 6.36 3.36
CA THR A 76 -9.77 6.23 3.09
C THR A 76 -10.03 5.08 2.12
N ASN A 77 -9.15 4.88 1.14
CA ASN A 77 -9.28 3.84 0.13
C ASN A 77 -7.99 3.00 0.05
N LEU A 78 -8.16 1.69 0.20
CA LEU A 78 -7.14 0.69 -0.11
C LEU A 78 -7.73 -0.24 -1.18
N TYR A 79 -6.96 -0.55 -2.22
CA TYR A 79 -7.42 -1.48 -3.25
C TYR A 79 -6.46 -2.68 -3.30
N LEU A 80 -7.01 -3.86 -3.06
CA LEU A 80 -6.26 -5.13 -3.07
C LEU A 80 -6.80 -6.13 -4.09
N ASP A 81 -7.83 -5.75 -4.86
CA ASP A 81 -8.48 -6.61 -5.85
C ASP A 81 -7.47 -7.21 -6.85
N GLY A 82 -7.70 -8.45 -7.27
CA GLY A 82 -6.85 -9.10 -8.28
C GLY A 82 -5.44 -9.44 -7.79
N ASN A 83 -5.20 -9.49 -6.47
CA ASN A 83 -4.04 -10.14 -5.86
C ASN A 83 -4.31 -11.63 -5.59
N GLU A 84 -3.30 -12.35 -5.13
CA GLU A 84 -3.33 -13.78 -4.79
C GLU A 84 -3.45 -13.97 -3.26
N LEU A 85 -4.23 -13.12 -2.60
CA LEU A 85 -4.29 -13.05 -1.14
C LEU A 85 -4.75 -14.36 -0.51
N GLU A 86 -3.86 -14.97 0.26
CA GLU A 86 -4.16 -16.13 1.10
C GLU A 86 -4.54 -15.70 2.52
N THR A 87 -3.85 -14.69 3.06
CA THR A 87 -4.07 -14.24 4.44
C THR A 87 -3.98 -12.73 4.60
N ILE A 88 -4.84 -12.21 5.47
CA ILE A 88 -4.73 -10.87 6.04
C ILE A 88 -4.69 -11.05 7.56
N SER A 89 -3.62 -10.60 8.20
CA SER A 89 -3.45 -10.77 9.64
C SER A 89 -4.51 -10.02 10.44
N ASP A 90 -4.97 -10.60 11.54
CA ASP A 90 -5.99 -9.98 12.40
C ASP A 90 -5.59 -8.59 12.89
N GLY A 91 -6.53 -7.66 12.70
CA GLY A 91 -6.37 -6.27 13.11
C GLY A 91 -5.36 -5.47 12.29
N THR A 92 -4.95 -5.96 11.11
CA THR A 92 -4.10 -5.20 10.16
C THR A 92 -4.68 -3.82 9.87
N PHE A 93 -5.99 -3.71 9.66
CA PHE A 93 -6.64 -2.44 9.33
C PHE A 93 -7.29 -1.72 10.53
N LYS A 94 -7.09 -2.21 11.77
CA LYS A 94 -7.80 -1.70 12.98
C LYS A 94 -7.58 -0.21 13.24
N GLN A 95 -6.43 0.34 12.81
CA GLN A 95 -6.10 1.75 13.00
C GLN A 95 -6.84 2.69 12.04
N PHE A 96 -7.30 2.21 10.89
CA PHE A 96 -7.90 3.03 9.84
C PHE A 96 -9.40 3.22 10.09
N LYS A 97 -9.74 4.22 10.90
CA LYS A 97 -11.12 4.46 11.37
C LYS A 97 -12.08 4.90 10.27
N ILE A 98 -11.56 5.46 9.18
CA ILE A 98 -12.34 6.01 8.07
C ILE A 98 -12.19 5.20 6.79
N LEU A 99 -11.50 4.05 6.84
CA LEU A 99 -11.31 3.19 5.69
C LEU A 99 -12.67 2.70 5.20
N GLN A 100 -13.03 3.08 3.98
CA GLN A 100 -14.35 2.78 3.42
C GLN A 100 -14.32 1.51 2.57
N ARG A 101 -13.19 1.24 1.93
CA ARG A 101 -12.98 0.14 0.98
C ARG A 101 -11.56 -0.40 1.13
N TRP A 102 -11.44 -1.73 1.19
CA TRP A 102 -10.20 -2.49 1.25
C TRP A 102 -10.42 -3.93 0.79
#